data_AF-A0A661JV39-F1
#
_entry.id   AF-A0A661JV39-F1
#
_cell.length_a   1.000
_cell.length_b   1.000
_cell.length_c   1.000
_cell.angle_alpha   90.00
_cell.angle_beta   90.00
_cell.angle_gamma   90.00
#
_symmetry.space_group_name_H-M   'P 1'
#
loop_
_entity.id
_entity.type
_entity.pdbx_description
1 polymer ?
#
loop_
_entity_poly.entity_id
_entity_poly.type
_entity_poly.pdbx_seq_one_letter_code
_entity_poly.pdbx_strand_id
1 'polypeptide(L)' 'MTFSAYTRVPLTTVEIPKRDLGREAVQMLVQLLKGGSALKSREKKLPVKLVLRQSVREVVSERRQYAGRLRHNSGTDRG' A
#
# COMPACT_ATOMS: atom_id res chain seq x y z
N MET A 1 -13.43 8.45 3.75
CA MET A 1 -14.07 7.17 4.15
C MET A 1 -14.14 7.13 5.66
N THR A 2 -15.33 7.20 6.24
CA THR A 2 -15.53 7.41 7.69
C THR A 2 -15.90 6.14 8.45
N PHE A 3 -16.45 5.11 7.79
CA PHE A 3 -16.96 3.90 8.48
C PHE A 3 -15.89 3.06 9.17
N SER A 4 -14.70 2.93 8.57
CA SER A 4 -13.57 2.22 9.17
C SER A 4 -12.96 2.94 10.37
N ALA A 5 -13.28 4.21 10.59
CA ALA A 5 -12.87 4.95 11.78
C ALA A 5 -13.77 4.66 12.99
N TYR A 6 -14.96 4.08 12.77
CA TYR A 6 -15.96 3.81 13.82
C TYR A 6 -15.94 2.36 14.31
N THR A 7 -15.01 1.53 13.84
CA THR A 7 -14.78 0.21 14.41
C THR A 7 -14.07 0.34 15.77
N ARG A 8 -14.30 -0.61 16.68
CA ARG A 8 -13.68 -0.63 18.03
C ARG A 8 -12.16 -0.41 17.99
N VAL A 9 -11.51 -0.95 16.97
CA VAL A 9 -10.15 -0.57 16.56
C VAL A 9 -10.25 -0.01 15.15
N PRO A 10 -9.93 1.27 14.91
CA PRO A 10 -10.00 1.85 13.58
C PRO A 10 -9.14 1.09 12.59
N LEU A 11 -9.72 0.67 11.46
CA LEU A 11 -9.05 -0.20 10.50
C LEU A 11 -8.10 0.60 9.61
N THR A 12 -6.91 0.06 9.34
CA THR A 12 -6.03 0.57 8.28
C THR A 12 -6.73 0.42 6.93
N THR A 13 -6.74 1.46 6.11
CA THR A 13 -7.51 1.48 4.86
C THR A 13 -6.76 2.18 3.74
N VAL A 14 -7.12 1.86 2.50
CA VAL A 14 -6.73 2.66 1.33
C VAL A 14 -7.81 3.71 1.07
N GLU A 15 -7.41 4.98 1.06
CA GLU A 15 -8.26 6.09 0.67
C GLU A 15 -8.26 6.25 -0.85
N ILE A 16 -9.46 6.16 -1.43
CA ILE A 16 -9.71 6.35 -2.85
C ILE A 16 -10.10 7.82 -3.10
N PRO A 17 -9.45 8.54 -4.04
CA PRO A 17 -9.77 9.94 -4.35
C PRO A 17 -11.07 10.05 -5.16
N LYS A 18 -12.22 9.82 -4.53
CA LYS A 18 -13.52 9.72 -5.21
C LYS A 18 -13.90 10.97 -6.02
N ARG A 19 -13.53 12.15 -5.53
CA ARG A 19 -13.82 13.43 -6.22
C ARG A 19 -13.08 13.52 -7.56
N ASP A 20 -11.79 13.20 -7.55
CA ASP A 20 -10.97 13.25 -8.75
C ASP A 20 -11.35 12.13 -9.71
N LEU A 21 -11.69 10.95 -9.18
CA LEU A 21 -12.24 9.85 -9.98
C LEU A 21 -13.49 10.29 -10.76
N GLY A 22 -14.44 10.94 -10.09
CA GLY A 22 -15.64 11.47 -10.75
C GLY A 22 -15.33 12.54 -11.78
N ARG A 23 -14.43 13.48 -11.45
CA ARG A 23 -13.98 14.54 -12.37
C ARG A 23 -13.41 13.96 -13.66
N GLU A 24 -12.50 13.02 -13.55
CA GLU A 24 -11.82 12.39 -14.69
C GLU A 24 -12.79 11.56 -15.53
N ALA A 25 -13.71 10.83 -14.89
CA ALA A 25 -14.75 10.08 -15.60
C ALA A 25 -15.62 10.99 -16.47
N VAL A 26 -16.06 12.13 -15.93
CA VAL A 26 -16.88 13.10 -16.68
C VAL A 26 -16.07 13.76 -17.79
N GLN A 27 -14.79 14.09 -17.56
CA GLN A 27 -13.94 14.64 -18.61
C GLN A 27 -13.78 13.66 -19.79
N MET A 28 -13.57 12.37 -19.51
CA MET A 28 -13.52 11.33 -20.55
C MET A 28 -14.85 11.24 -21.30
N LEU A 29 -15.98 11.28 -20.58
CA LEU A 29 -17.31 11.28 -21.20
C LEU A 29 -17.51 12.48 -22.13
N VAL A 30 -17.15 13.69 -21.70
CA VAL A 30 -17.27 14.90 -22.53
C VAL A 30 -16.40 14.82 -23.78
N GLN A 31 -15.18 14.25 -23.67
CA GLN A 31 -14.31 14.03 -24.83
C GLN A 31 -14.94 13.07 -25.85
N LEU A 32 -15.59 12.00 -25.38
CA LEU A 32 -16.33 11.06 -26.23
C LEU A 32 -17.50 11.75 -26.94
N LEU A 33 -18.30 12.53 -26.21
CA LEU A 33 -19.48 13.22 -26.77
C LEU A 33 -19.11 14.27 -27.82
N LYS A 34 -17.92 14.87 -27.73
CA LYS A 34 -17.44 15.88 -28.68
C LYS A 34 -16.90 15.30 -30.00
N GLY A 35 -17.08 14.00 -30.24
CA GLY A 35 -16.57 13.33 -31.44
C GLY A 35 -15.05 13.14 -31.44
N GLY A 36 -14.42 13.23 -30.26
CA GLY A 36 -13.01 12.86 -30.11
C GLY A 36 -12.84 11.40 -30.53
N SER A 37 -11.99 11.18 -31.54
CA SER A 37 -11.69 9.86 -32.08
C SER A 37 -11.45 8.85 -30.95
N ALA A 38 -12.03 7.65 -31.13
CA ALA A 38 -12.09 6.57 -30.14
C ALA A 38 -10.86 6.60 -29.23
N LEU A 39 -11.09 6.82 -27.93
CA LEU A 39 -10.06 6.88 -26.90
C LEU A 39 -9.19 5.62 -27.01
N LYS A 40 -8.08 5.70 -27.76
CA LYS A 40 -7.09 4.63 -27.82
C LYS A 40 -6.69 4.35 -26.38
N SER A 41 -7.14 3.20 -25.86
CA SER A 41 -7.10 2.76 -24.46
C SER A 41 -6.33 3.71 -23.54
N ARG A 42 -7.04 4.68 -22.96
CA ARG A 42 -6.49 5.65 -21.99
C ARG A 42 -6.90 5.24 -20.59
N GLU A 43 -6.32 4.14 -20.10
CA GLU A 43 -6.39 3.88 -18.67
C GLU A 43 -5.70 5.05 -17.94
N LYS A 44 -6.42 5.73 -17.05
CA LYS A 44 -5.86 6.76 -16.19
C LYS A 44 -5.83 6.25 -14.75
N LYS A 45 -4.62 6.02 -14.24
CA LYS A 45 -4.39 5.63 -12.85
C LYS A 45 -4.42 6.87 -11.96
N LEU A 46 -5.21 6.80 -10.90
CA LEU A 46 -5.28 7.85 -9.88
C LEU A 46 -4.49 7.44 -8.64
N PRO A 47 -3.75 8.37 -8.01
CA PRO A 47 -3.02 8.09 -6.80
C PRO A 47 -3.98 7.76 -5.66
N VAL A 48 -3.74 6.66 -4.97
CA VAL A 48 -4.44 6.30 -3.73
C VAL A 48 -3.53 6.53 -2.55
N LYS A 49 -4.12 6.72 -1.36
CA LYS A 49 -3.37 6.96 -0.13
C LYS A 49 -3.58 5.83 0.87
N LEU A 50 -2.51 5.25 1.37
CA LEU A 50 -2.59 4.33 2.51
C LEU A 50 -2.80 5.13 3.80
N VAL A 51 -3.87 4.82 4.53
CA VAL A 51 -4.22 5.44 5.82
C VAL A 51 -4.01 4.39 6.91
N LEU A 52 -2.85 4.47 7.56
CA LEU A 52 -2.50 3.62 8.69
C LEU A 52 -3.34 4.01 9.91
N ARG A 53 -3.83 2.99 10.63
CA ARG A 53 -4.60 3.13 11.87
C ARG A 53 -4.17 2.06 12.87
N GLN A 54 -4.83 1.98 14.03
CA GLN A 54 -4.47 1.10 15.13
C GLN A 54 -4.65 -0.40 14.83
N SER A 55 -5.26 -0.77 13.71
CA SER A 55 -5.44 -2.17 13.32
C SER A 55 -4.21 -2.83 12.67
N VAL A 56 -3.07 -2.13 12.58
CA VAL A 56 -1.83 -2.68 12.04
C VAL A 56 -0.71 -2.53 13.06
N ARG A 57 0.21 -3.49 13.11
CA ARG A 57 1.40 -3.45 13.94
C ARG A 57 2.64 -3.33 13.05
N GLU A 58 3.59 -2.51 13.47
CA GLU A 58 4.91 -2.44 12.84
C GLU A 58 5.68 -3.74 13.11
N VAL A 59 6.13 -4.41 12.05
CA VAL A 59 6.99 -5.59 12.16
C VAL A 59 8.43 -5.11 12.04
N VAL A 60 9.12 -5.01 13.19
CA VAL A 60 10.56 -4.75 13.21
C VAL A 60 11.25 -6.07 12.84
N SER A 61 11.70 -6.20 11.59
CA SER A 61 12.53 -7.34 11.21
C SER A 61 13.90 -7.23 11.92
N GLU A 62 14.17 -8.09 12.89
CA GLU A 62 15.50 -8.22 13.51
C GLU A 62 16.51 -8.83 12.53
N ARG A 63 16.93 -8.04 11.56
CA ARG A 63 18.12 -8.34 10.76
C ARG A 63 19.35 -7.93 11.58
N ARG A 64 19.81 -8.76 12.55
CA ARG A 64 21.23 -8.76 13.04
C ARG A 64 21.66 -9.68 14.21
N GLN A 65 21.03 -10.82 14.53
CA GLN A 65 21.57 -11.66 15.64
C GLN A 65 21.86 -13.15 15.34
N TYR A 66 21.97 -13.56 14.06
CA TYR A 66 22.37 -14.94 13.71
C TYR A 66 23.83 -15.12 13.26
N ALA A 67 24.69 -14.10 13.43
CA ALA A 67 26.12 -14.22 13.08
C ALA A 67 27.00 -14.74 14.24
N GLY A 68 26.48 -14.82 15.48
CA GLY A 68 27.27 -15.13 16.67
C GLY A 68 27.36 -16.62 17.06
N ARG A 69 26.54 -17.50 16.49
CA ARG A 69 26.41 -18.90 16.99
C ARG A 69 27.31 -19.93 16.31
N LEU A 70 28.13 -19.52 15.33
CA LEU A 70 29.01 -20.43 14.56
C LEU A 70 30.50 -20.34 14.96
N ARG A 71 30.84 -19.73 16.10
CA ARG A 71 32.24 -19.58 16.56
C ARG A 71 32.61 -20.34 17.85
N HIS A 72 31.86 -21.36 18.23
CA HIS A 72 32.27 -22.28 19.30
C HIS A 72 32.13 -23.74 18.86
N ASN A 73 32.89 -24.12 17.84
CA ASN A 73 33.36 -25.50 17.67
C ASN A 73 34.80 -25.40 17.15
N SER A 74 35.70 -24.89 18.00
CA SER A 74 37.14 -25.06 17.83
C SER A 74 37.62 -25.94 18.97
N GLY A 75 38.18 -27.08 18.58
CA GLY A 75 38.38 -28.25 19.42
C GLY A 75 39.25 -28.03 20.65
N THR A 76 38.93 -28.81 21.67
CA THR A 76 39.89 -29.26 22.67
C THR A 76 40.21 -30.71 22.36
N ASP A 77 41.18 -30.90 21.46
CA ASP A 77 42.04 -32.08 21.46
C ASP A 77 43.32 -31.71 22.24
N ARG A 78 43.85 -32.69 22.96
CA ARG A 78 45.12 -32.76 23.72
C ARG A 78 45.11 -32.34 25.20
N GLY A 79 45.46 -33.34 26.02
CA GLY A 79 45.88 -33.23 27.41
C GLY A 79 45.66 -34.54 28.14
#